data_AF-A0A376MPA6-F1
#
_entry.id   AF-A0A376MPA6-F1
#
_cell.length_a   1.000
_cell.length_b   1.000
_cell.length_c   1.000
_cell.angle_alpha   90.00
_cell.angle_beta   90.00
_cell.angle_gamma   90.00
#
_symmetry.space_group_name_H-M   'P 1'
#
loop_
_entity.id
_entity.type
_entity.pdbx_description
1 polymer ?
#
loop_
_entity_poly.entity_id
_entity_poly.type
_entity_poly.pdbx_seq_one_letter_code
_entity_poly.pdbx_strand_id
1 'polypeptide(L)'
;MRVEQHGPYFVLAPGLAMPHGRPEEGVKKTGFALVTLKKPLEFNHEDNDPVDILITMAAVDANTHQEVGIMQIVNLFEDEENFDRLRGLPYRAGSTGFN
;
A
#
# COMPACT_ATOMS: atom_id res chain seq x y z
N MET A 1 7.93 9.49 -3.46
CA MET A 1 8.13 8.74 -2.19
C MET A 1 9.62 8.74 -1.83
N ARG A 2 9.99 9.28 -0.67
CA ARG A 2 11.40 9.43 -0.27
C ARG A 2 11.63 8.85 1.12
N VAL A 3 11.74 7.53 1.19
CA VAL A 3 11.97 6.77 2.43
C VAL A 3 13.23 7.27 3.15
N GLU A 4 14.29 7.54 2.39
CA GLU A 4 15.56 8.06 2.91
C GLU A 4 15.42 9.43 3.61
N GLN A 5 14.39 10.21 3.30
CA GLN A 5 14.21 11.57 3.83
C GLN A 5 13.19 11.63 4.98
N HIS A 6 12.22 10.72 5.01
CA HIS A 6 11.07 10.79 5.92
C HIS A 6 10.87 9.54 6.78
N GLY A 7 11.74 8.54 6.65
CA GLY A 7 11.56 7.24 7.30
C GLY A 7 10.34 6.47 6.77
N PRO A 8 9.94 5.38 7.44
CA PRO A 8 8.88 4.48 6.99
C PRO A 8 7.46 5.02 7.28
N TYR A 9 7.19 6.30 7.05
CA TYR A 9 5.87 6.93 7.32
C TYR A 9 4.69 6.27 6.58
N PHE A 10 4.99 5.50 5.55
CA PHE A 10 4.03 4.78 4.72
C PHE A 10 3.68 3.42 5.32
N VAL A 11 4.32 2.98 6.41
CA VAL A 11 3.88 1.81 7.19
C VAL A 11 2.81 2.30 8.16
N LEU A 12 1.57 1.84 7.96
CA LEU A 12 0.39 2.43 8.61
C LEU A 12 -0.10 1.65 9.82
N ALA A 13 0.06 0.32 9.79
CA ALA A 13 -0.43 -0.61 10.79
C ALA A 13 0.41 -1.90 10.77
N PRO A 14 0.31 -2.78 11.77
CA PRO A 14 1.07 -4.03 11.80
C PRO A 14 0.87 -4.87 10.53
N GLY A 15 1.95 -5.09 9.80
CA GLY A 15 1.93 -5.85 8.55
C GLY A 15 1.51 -5.08 7.30
N LEU A 16 1.13 -3.80 7.41
CA LEU A 16 0.59 -3.00 6.29
C LEU A 16 1.45 -1.78 5.95
N ALA A 17 1.83 -1.71 4.68
CA ALA A 17 2.40 -0.52 4.08
C ALA A 17 1.49 0.05 2.98
N MET A 18 1.40 1.37 2.91
CA MET A 18 0.79 2.12 1.83
C MET A 18 1.81 3.00 1.07
N PRO A 19 2.70 2.41 0.23
CA PRO A 19 3.60 3.20 -0.61
C PRO A 19 2.81 4.10 -1.56
N HIS A 20 2.96 5.41 -1.43
CA HIS A 20 2.32 6.37 -2.33
C HIS A 20 3.20 7.61 -2.50
N GLY A 21 3.01 8.29 -3.63
CA GLY A 21 3.66 9.53 -4.00
C GLY A 21 2.62 10.58 -4.39
N ARG A 22 3.03 11.84 -4.42
CA ARG A 22 2.13 12.92 -4.83
C ARG A 22 1.90 12.88 -6.35
N PRO A 23 0.75 13.36 -6.86
CA PRO A 23 0.47 13.36 -8.30
C PRO A 23 1.59 13.97 -9.15
N GLU A 24 2.18 15.08 -8.68
CA GLU A 24 3.30 15.78 -9.32
C GLU A 24 4.60 14.98 -9.41
N GLU A 25 4.70 13.83 -8.72
CA GLU A 25 5.84 12.91 -8.83
C GLU A 25 5.75 11.99 -10.06
N GLY A 26 4.79 12.22 -10.97
CA GLY A 26 4.75 11.59 -12.30
C GLY A 26 3.63 10.56 -12.50
N VAL A 27 2.52 10.67 -11.76
CA VAL A 27 1.37 9.78 -11.94
C VAL A 27 0.71 10.04 -13.30
N LYS A 28 0.57 9.00 -14.12
CA LYS A 28 -0.03 9.08 -15.47
C LYS A 28 -1.52 8.71 -15.50
N LYS A 29 -1.96 7.86 -14.57
CA LYS A 29 -3.33 7.34 -14.47
C LYS A 29 -3.66 7.05 -13.01
N THR A 30 -4.91 7.27 -12.63
CA THR A 30 -5.41 6.87 -11.31
C THR A 30 -5.56 5.35 -11.24
N GLY A 31 -5.16 4.75 -10.13
CA GLY A 31 -5.32 3.32 -9.90
C GLY A 31 -4.74 2.86 -8.57
N PHE A 32 -5.00 1.60 -8.26
CA PHE A 32 -4.47 0.93 -7.07
C PHE A 32 -3.73 -0.34 -7.48
N ALA A 33 -2.77 -0.75 -6.66
CA ALA A 33 -2.25 -2.11 -6.68
C ALA A 33 -2.13 -2.65 -5.26
N LEU A 34 -2.44 -3.93 -5.11
CA LEU A 34 -2.39 -4.66 -3.85
C LEU A 34 -1.46 -5.86 -4.03
N VAL A 35 -0.48 -6.00 -3.13
CA VAL A 35 0.52 -7.07 -3.15
C VAL A 35 0.56 -7.71 -1.77
N THR A 36 0.44 -9.03 -1.74
CA THR A 36 0.72 -9.83 -0.53
C THR A 36 2.04 -10.57 -0.72
N LEU A 37 2.90 -10.51 0.28
CA LEU A 37 4.24 -11.09 0.24
C LEU A 37 4.26 -12.45 0.91
N LYS A 38 4.90 -13.43 0.26
CA LYS A 38 5.17 -14.73 0.90
C LYS A 38 6.19 -14.63 2.03
N LYS A 39 7.14 -13.71 1.91
CA LYS A 39 8.15 -13.42 2.91
C LYS A 39 8.00 -11.96 3.31
N PRO A 40 7.61 -11.66 4.57
CA PRO A 40 7.49 -10.29 5.05
C PRO A 40 8.82 -9.53 4.93
N LEU A 41 8.74 -8.20 4.78
CA LEU A 41 9.90 -7.29 4.71
C LEU A 41 9.92 -6.36 5.91
N GLU A 42 11.11 -6.04 6.40
CA GLU A 42 11.33 -5.05 7.46
C GLU A 42 11.64 -3.69 6.83
N PHE A 43 10.90 -2.66 7.22
CA PHE A 43 11.12 -1.27 6.84
C PHE A 43 11.81 -0.44 7.93
N ASN A 44 12.18 -1.07 9.05
CA ASN A 44 12.68 -0.47 10.29
C ASN A 44 11.63 0.42 10.97
N HIS A 45 10.37 0.01 10.94
CA HIS A 45 9.30 0.63 11.72
C HIS A 45 9.17 -0.10 13.07
N GLU A 46 9.21 0.64 14.19
CA GLU A 46 9.29 0.06 15.53
C GLU A 46 8.13 -0.88 15.88
N ASP A 47 6.89 -0.47 15.59
CA ASP A 47 5.70 -1.22 16.04
C ASP A 47 5.03 -2.10 14.96
N ASN A 48 5.28 -1.81 13.69
CA ASN A 48 4.43 -2.29 12.59
C ASN A 48 5.13 -3.28 11.65
N ASP A 49 6.44 -3.45 11.80
CA ASP A 49 7.18 -4.48 11.09
C ASP A 49 6.97 -5.88 11.72
N PRO A 50 7.11 -6.96 10.92
CA PRO A 50 7.41 -6.94 9.49
C PRO A 50 6.15 -6.78 8.63
N VAL A 51 6.31 -6.19 7.44
CA VAL A 51 5.22 -5.92 6.48
C VAL A 51 5.05 -7.06 5.48
N ASP A 52 3.82 -7.54 5.32
CA ASP A 52 3.44 -8.59 4.37
C ASP A 52 2.35 -8.16 3.38
N ILE A 53 1.71 -7.01 3.59
CA ILE A 53 0.71 -6.43 2.70
C ILE A 53 1.17 -5.03 2.26
N LEU A 54 1.17 -4.80 0.94
CA LEU A 54 1.42 -3.49 0.35
C LEU A 54 0.23 -3.07 -0.50
N ILE A 55 -0.31 -1.89 -0.23
CA ILE A 55 -1.31 -1.26 -1.07
C ILE A 55 -0.79 0.09 -1.58
N THR A 56 -0.65 0.24 -2.89
CA THR A 56 -0.26 1.51 -3.48
C THR A 56 -1.45 2.15 -4.16
N MET A 57 -1.50 3.48 -4.08
CA MET A 57 -2.42 4.32 -4.82
C MET A 57 -1.62 5.27 -5.69
N ALA A 58 -2.04 5.40 -6.94
CA ALA A 58 -1.66 6.47 -7.83
C ALA A 58 -2.89 7.33 -8.09
N ALA A 59 -2.79 8.63 -7.86
CA ALA A 59 -3.86 9.59 -8.18
C ALA A 59 -3.28 10.74 -9.02
N VAL A 60 -4.01 11.19 -10.04
CA VAL A 60 -3.56 12.26 -10.96
C VAL A 60 -3.82 13.67 -10.43
N ASP A 61 -4.62 13.80 -9.38
CA ASP A 61 -4.95 15.07 -8.74
C ASP A 61 -5.08 14.92 -7.21
N ALA A 62 -4.97 16.05 -6.51
CA ALA A 62 -4.94 16.07 -5.05
C ALA A 62 -6.28 15.68 -4.40
N ASN A 63 -7.41 15.95 -5.06
CA ASN A 63 -8.73 15.60 -4.54
C ASN A 63 -8.91 14.07 -4.55
N THR A 64 -8.69 13.46 -5.71
CA THR A 64 -8.72 11.99 -5.87
C THR A 64 -7.74 11.30 -4.91
N HIS A 65 -6.57 11.89 -4.68
CA HIS A 65 -5.57 11.38 -3.75
C HIS A 65 -6.09 11.34 -2.31
N GLN A 66 -6.59 12.47 -1.78
CA GLN A 66 -6.93 12.59 -0.36
C GLN A 66 -8.35 12.13 -0.03
N GLU A 67 -9.36 12.70 -0.68
CA GLU A 67 -10.75 12.54 -0.27
C GLU A 67 -11.31 11.16 -0.63
N VAL A 68 -10.79 10.55 -1.70
CA VAL A 68 -11.30 9.28 -2.21
C VAL A 68 -10.35 8.14 -1.89
N GLY A 69 -9.12 8.20 -2.39
CA GLY A 69 -8.30 6.99 -2.41
C GLY A 69 -7.66 6.64 -1.06
N ILE A 70 -7.15 7.61 -0.29
CA ILE A 70 -6.65 7.32 1.07
C ILE A 70 -7.77 6.80 1.96
N MET A 71 -8.93 7.45 1.96
CA MET A 71 -10.07 7.05 2.80
C MET A 71 -10.57 5.64 2.46
N GLN A 72 -10.62 5.27 1.18
CA GLN A 72 -10.97 3.91 0.78
C GLN A 72 -10.00 2.86 1.31
N ILE A 73 -8.71 3.16 1.29
CA ILE A 73 -7.68 2.26 1.82
C ILE A 73 -7.82 2.14 3.33
N VAL A 74 -7.94 3.25 4.05
CA VAL A 74 -8.11 3.23 5.51
C VAL A 74 -9.33 2.39 5.89
N ASN A 75 -10.49 2.67 5.30
CA ASN A 75 -11.73 1.92 5.58
C ASN A 75 -11.61 0.42 5.31
N LEU A 76 -10.84 0.01 4.28
CA LEU A 76 -10.60 -1.40 3.99
C LEU A 76 -9.81 -2.09 5.12
N PHE A 77 -8.86 -1.37 5.72
CA PHE A 77 -7.96 -1.89 6.74
C PHE A 77 -8.36 -1.49 8.18
N GLU A 78 -9.51 -0.88 8.39
CA GLU A 78 -10.14 -0.78 9.72
C GLU A 78 -10.72 -2.13 10.18
N ASP A 79 -11.03 -3.02 9.24
CA ASP A 79 -11.57 -4.34 9.49
C ASP A 79 -10.46 -5.40 9.48
N GLU A 80 -10.17 -5.95 10.67
CA GLU A 80 -9.15 -6.99 10.86
C GLU A 80 -9.45 -8.26 10.01
N GLU A 81 -10.71 -8.57 9.73
CA GLU A 81 -11.08 -9.73 8.90
C GLU A 81 -10.50 -9.60 7.48
N ASN A 82 -10.37 -8.37 6.96
CA ASN A 82 -9.79 -8.15 5.64
C ASN A 82 -8.30 -8.51 5.60
N PHE A 83 -7.55 -8.31 6.69
CA PHE A 83 -6.15 -8.74 6.76
C PHE A 83 -6.04 -10.26 6.64
N ASP A 84 -6.83 -10.98 7.42
CA ASP A 84 -6.83 -12.45 7.43
C ASP A 84 -7.22 -13.01 6.06
N ARG A 85 -8.25 -12.43 5.43
CA ARG A 85 -8.67 -12.81 4.09
C ARG A 85 -7.58 -12.58 3.05
N LEU A 86 -6.89 -11.45 3.09
CA LEU A 86 -5.80 -11.16 2.15
C LEU A 86 -4.61 -12.09 2.35
N ARG A 87 -4.23 -12.39 3.59
CA ARG A 87 -3.16 -13.35 3.92
C ARG A 87 -3.53 -14.78 3.55
N GLY A 88 -4.81 -15.12 3.59
CA GLY A 88 -5.34 -16.43 3.20
C GLY A 88 -5.44 -16.66 1.69
N LEU A 89 -5.26 -15.63 0.85
CA LEU A 89 -5.36 -15.79 -0.60
C LEU A 89 -4.26 -16.72 -1.14
N PRO A 90 -4.59 -17.66 -2.04
CA PRO A 90 -3.59 -18.50 -2.67
C PRO A 90 -2.62 -17.63 -3.46
N TYR A 91 -1.32 -17.88 -3.28
CA TYR A 91 -0.28 -17.14 -3.97
C TYR A 91 -0.47 -17.23 -5.49
N ARG A 92 -0.63 -16.06 -6.13
CA ARG A 92 -0.64 -15.94 -7.60
C ARG A 92 0.66 -15.25 -7.99
N ALA A 93 1.54 -15.98 -8.67
CA ALA A 93 2.68 -15.35 -9.32
C ALA A 93 2.15 -14.30 -10.31
N GLY A 94 2.54 -13.04 -10.13
CA GLY A 94 2.00 -11.92 -10.90
C GLY A 94 2.14 -12.18 -12.40
N SER A 95 1.01 -12.11 -13.12
CA SER A 95 1.05 -11.96 -14.58
C SER A 95 1.61 -10.58 -14.87
N THR A 96 2.85 -10.53 -15.34
CA THR A 96 3.48 -9.33 -15.90
C THR A 96 2.68 -8.88 -17.12
N GLY A 97 1.73 -7.97 -16.90
CA GLY A 97 0.84 -7.47 -17.93
C GLY A 97 0.54 -5.99 -17.71
N PHE A 98 1.59 -5.17 -17.70
CA PHE A 98 1.45 -3.74 -17.99
C PHE A 98 1.45 -3.60 -19.52
N ASN A 99 0.26 -3.42 -20.10
CA ASN A 99 0.09 -2.93 -21.48
C ASN A 99 0.03 -1.40 -21.47
#